data_AF-A0AAN6YVP5-F1
#
_entry.id   AF-A0AAN6YVP5-F1
#
_cell.length_a   1.000
_cell.length_b   1.000
_cell.length_c   1.000
_cell.angle_alpha   90.00
_cell.angle_beta   90.00
_cell.angle_gamma   90.00
#
_symmetry.space_group_name_H-M   'P 1'
#
loop_
_entity.id
_entity.type
_entity.pdbx_description
1 polymer ?
#
loop_
_entity_poly.entity_id
_entity_poly.type
_entity_poly.pdbx_seq_one_letter_code
_entity_poly.pdbx_strand_id
1 'polypeptide(L)'
;ESVLVLRGLGIQTRSSRGSFWAGFFGSDYYYYQSRWWAWGGWGWGHQTRFIPTEKIRDVLINEAFRGFEVRYYLVVLVEGEEDVVVLFPRLLPRRKIVEAVWRGVRGCLFE
;
A
#
# COMPACT_ATOMS: atom_id res chain seq x y z
N GLU A 1 -0.51 -9.93 -3.35
CA GLU A 1 -0.20 -8.48 -3.43
C GLU A 1 1.21 -8.35 -3.96
N SER A 2 1.47 -7.35 -4.80
CA SER A 2 2.79 -7.17 -5.40
C SER A 2 3.15 -5.70 -5.49
N VAL A 3 4.45 -5.42 -5.36
CA VAL A 3 5.04 -4.11 -5.59
C VAL A 3 6.08 -4.26 -6.70
N LEU A 4 6.06 -3.35 -7.66
CA LEU A 4 7.08 -3.20 -8.69
C LEU A 4 7.65 -1.80 -8.57
N VAL A 5 8.97 -1.69 -8.47
CA VAL A 5 9.66 -0.40 -8.41
C VAL A 5 10.41 -0.21 -9.73
N LEU A 6 10.15 0.91 -10.38
CA LEU A 6 10.77 1.29 -11.63
C LEU A 6 11.71 2.47 -11.33
N ARG A 7 13.02 2.24 -11.42
CA ARG A 7 14.05 3.24 -11.09
C ARG A 7 13.85 4.50 -11.93
N GLY A 8 13.76 5.65 -11.25
CA GLY A 8 13.50 6.95 -11.87
C GLY A 8 12.07 7.17 -12.39
N LEU A 9 11.15 6.21 -12.24
CA LEU A 9 9.76 6.32 -12.70
C LEU A 9 8.75 6.28 -11.56
N GLY A 10 8.84 5.29 -10.66
CA GLY A 10 7.93 5.22 -9.51
C GLY A 10 7.63 3.82 -9.02
N ILE A 11 6.57 3.72 -8.22
CA ILE A 11 6.07 2.46 -7.64
C ILE A 11 4.73 2.09 -8.27
N GLN A 12 4.61 0.84 -8.72
CA GLN A 12 3.33 0.23 -9.06
C GLN A 12 2.94 -0.81 -8.00
N THR A 13 1.72 -0.69 -7.47
CA THR A 13 1.15 -1.65 -6.52
C THR A 13 -0.01 -2.40 -7.14
N ARG A 14 -0.18 -3.67 -6.73
CA ARG A 14 -1.35 -4.48 -7.08
C ARG A 14 -1.89 -5.21 -5.86
N SER A 15 -3.18 -5.03 -5.58
CA SER A 15 -3.91 -5.77 -4.55
C SER A 15 -5.19 -6.41 -5.13
N SER A 16 -5.56 -7.61 -4.67
CA SER A 16 -6.93 -8.11 -4.86
C SER A 16 -7.92 -7.36 -3.94
N ARG A 17 -9.19 -7.24 -4.31
CA ARG A 17 -10.19 -6.54 -3.48
C ARG A 17 -10.34 -7.18 -2.09
N GLY A 18 -10.39 -6.35 -1.05
CA GLY A 18 -10.62 -6.72 0.35
C GLY A 18 -10.29 -5.54 1.27
N SER A 19 -11.25 -5.11 2.09
CA SER A 19 -11.15 -3.91 2.94
C SER A 19 -10.19 -4.14 4.11
N PHE A 20 -8.95 -3.68 3.98
CA PHE A 20 -7.93 -3.72 5.04
C PHE A 20 -8.36 -3.00 6.32
N TRP A 21 -9.05 -1.86 6.16
CA TRP A 21 -9.40 -0.96 7.27
C TRP A 21 -10.62 -1.39 8.08
N ALA A 22 -11.45 -2.32 7.57
CA ALA A 22 -12.69 -2.75 8.21
C ALA A 22 -12.50 -3.46 9.56
N GLY A 23 -11.27 -3.87 9.90
CA GLY A 23 -10.95 -4.53 11.17
C GLY A 23 -10.11 -3.70 12.15
N PHE A 24 -9.67 -2.49 11.80
CA PHE A 24 -8.79 -1.65 12.63
C PHE A 24 -9.44 -0.36 13.12
N PHE A 25 -10.36 0.22 12.33
CA PHE A 25 -11.17 1.36 12.71
C PHE A 25 -12.63 0.97 12.48
N GLY A 26 -13.50 1.25 13.43
CA GLY A 26 -14.91 0.88 13.39
C GLY A 26 -15.56 1.18 12.04
N SER A 27 -16.48 0.29 11.65
CA SER A 27 -17.34 0.37 10.48
C SER A 27 -18.00 1.74 10.33
N ASP A 28 -17.38 2.69 9.58
CA ASP A 28 -18.03 3.90 9.02
C ASP A 28 -17.12 4.75 8.10
N TYR A 29 -16.36 4.14 7.18
CA TYR A 29 -15.55 4.89 6.18
C TYR A 29 -15.76 4.40 4.75
N TYR A 30 -16.98 4.60 4.25
CA TYR A 30 -17.27 4.64 2.82
C TYR A 30 -16.93 6.04 2.29
N TYR A 31 -15.69 6.36 1.94
CA TYR A 31 -15.38 7.44 0.98
C TYR A 31 -13.95 7.29 0.47
N TYR A 32 -13.68 7.74 -0.76
CA TYR A 32 -12.49 7.51 -1.59
C TYR A 32 -12.43 6.20 -2.39
N GLN A 33 -13.55 5.85 -3.02
CA GLN A 33 -13.49 5.10 -4.27
C GLN A 33 -14.14 5.91 -5.38
N SER A 34 -13.33 6.69 -6.09
CA SER A 34 -13.77 7.56 -7.18
C SER A 34 -14.27 6.74 -8.37
N ARG A 35 -15.57 6.88 -8.63
CA ARG A 35 -16.28 6.95 -9.92
C ARG A 35 -15.50 6.41 -11.13
N TRP A 36 -15.76 5.15 -11.54
CA TRP A 36 -15.77 4.63 -12.93
C TRP A 36 -16.07 3.10 -12.87
N TRP A 37 -17.29 2.66 -12.49
CA TRP A 37 -17.80 1.27 -12.72
C TRP A 37 -19.21 0.95 -12.15
N ALA A 38 -20.02 1.93 -11.71
CA ALA A 38 -21.34 1.64 -11.10
C ALA A 38 -22.45 1.19 -12.07
N TRP A 39 -22.12 0.75 -13.28
CA TRP A 39 -23.08 0.18 -14.22
C TRP A 39 -22.44 -1.01 -14.94
N GLY A 40 -22.63 -2.21 -14.40
CA GLY A 40 -22.39 -3.48 -15.09
C GLY A 40 -21.02 -4.12 -14.86
N GLY A 41 -20.95 -5.07 -13.92
CA GLY A 41 -19.85 -6.03 -13.86
C GLY A 41 -19.51 -6.45 -12.44
N TRP A 42 -19.78 -7.72 -12.13
CA TRP A 42 -19.32 -8.42 -10.93
C TRP A 42 -17.78 -8.43 -10.88
N GLY A 43 -17.18 -7.36 -10.38
CA GLY A 43 -15.73 -7.18 -10.43
C GLY A 43 -15.02 -7.91 -9.29
N TRP A 44 -14.66 -9.16 -9.49
CA TRP A 44 -13.51 -9.78 -8.82
C TRP A 44 -12.21 -9.20 -9.41
N GLY A 45 -12.05 -7.87 -9.34
CA GLY A 45 -10.97 -7.14 -9.99
C GLY A 45 -9.77 -6.92 -9.06
N HIS A 46 -8.57 -6.98 -9.62
CA HIS A 46 -7.38 -6.47 -8.94
C HIS A 46 -7.33 -4.94 -9.07
N GLN A 47 -7.00 -4.23 -7.99
CA GLN A 47 -6.71 -2.81 -8.04
C GLN A 47 -5.22 -2.63 -8.32
N THR A 48 -4.89 -1.83 -9.34
CA THR A 48 -3.53 -1.40 -9.62
C THR A 48 -3.42 0.10 -9.40
N ARG A 49 -2.30 0.55 -8.86
CA ARG A 49 -2.02 1.97 -8.62
C ARG A 49 -0.57 2.26 -8.94
N PHE A 50 -0.33 3.35 -9.66
CA PHE A 50 1.01 3.85 -9.94
C PHE A 50 1.23 5.16 -9.17
N ILE A 51 2.39 5.29 -8.53
CA ILE A 51 2.82 6.47 -7.79
C ILE A 51 4.13 6.95 -8.42
N PRO A 52 4.14 8.11 -9.09
CA PRO A 52 5.35 8.67 -9.70
C PRO A 52 6.42 8.99 -8.66
N THR A 53 7.70 8.82 -9.02
CA THR A 53 8.83 9.06 -8.10
C THR A 53 8.83 10.46 -7.50
N GLU A 54 8.48 11.49 -8.27
CA GLU A 54 8.44 12.88 -7.82
C GLU A 54 7.42 13.14 -6.71
N LYS A 55 6.39 12.28 -6.59
CA LYS A 55 5.40 12.35 -5.51
C LYS A 55 5.77 11.52 -4.31
N ILE A 56 6.80 10.66 -4.40
CA ILE A 56 7.20 9.80 -3.28
C ILE A 56 8.12 10.59 -2.37
N ARG A 57 7.62 10.89 -1.16
CA ARG A 57 8.43 11.56 -0.14
C ARG A 57 9.37 10.57 0.55
N ASP A 58 8.83 9.44 0.98
CA ASP A 58 9.62 8.36 1.59
C ASP A 58 8.85 7.03 1.61
N VAL A 59 9.57 5.95 1.88
CA VAL A 59 9.03 4.62 2.15
C VAL A 59 9.47 4.19 3.53
N LEU A 60 8.51 3.89 4.40
CA LEU A 60 8.74 3.62 5.82
C LEU A 60 8.26 2.22 6.20
N ILE A 61 8.94 1.63 7.18
CA ILE A 61 8.46 0.46 7.90
C ILE A 61 7.75 0.96 9.16
N ASN A 62 6.46 0.72 9.26
CA ASN A 62 5.66 1.05 10.44
C ASN A 62 5.37 -0.21 11.27
N GLU A 63 5.50 -0.11 12.59
CA GLU A 63 5.12 -1.16 13.53
C GLU A 63 3.72 -0.84 14.09
N ALA A 64 2.86 -1.85 14.22
CA ALA A 64 1.61 -1.70 14.96
C ALA A 64 1.27 -2.96 15.75
N PHE A 65 0.57 -2.78 16.86
CA PHE A 65 0.09 -3.89 17.68
C PHE A 65 -1.25 -4.41 17.15
N ARG A 66 -1.38 -5.73 17.07
CA ARG A 66 -2.65 -6.43 16.86
C ARG A 66 -2.82 -7.44 17.99
N GLY A 67 -3.59 -7.06 19.03
CA GLY A 67 -3.60 -7.79 20.29
C GLY A 67 -2.20 -7.78 20.92
N PHE A 68 -1.60 -8.95 21.10
CA PHE A 68 -0.24 -9.12 21.65
C PHE A 68 0.85 -9.34 20.58
N GLU A 69 0.50 -9.26 19.30
CA GLU A 69 1.43 -9.45 18.20
C GLU A 69 1.89 -8.11 17.62
N VAL A 70 3.18 -7.96 17.36
CA VAL A 70 3.74 -6.83 16.58
C VAL A 70 3.66 -7.16 15.10
N ARG A 71 2.99 -6.29 14.34
CA ARG A 71 2.85 -6.37 12.88
C ARG A 71 3.66 -5.26 12.22
N TYR A 72 4.23 -5.58 11.07
CA TYR A 72 5.08 -4.68 10.29
C TYR A 72 4.37 -4.32 8.98
N TYR A 73 4.24 -3.02 8.70
CA TYR A 73 3.60 -2.48 7.51
C TYR A 73 4.63 -1.70 6.71
N LEU A 74 4.70 -1.95 5.42
CA LEU A 74 5.47 -1.12 4.50
C LEU A 74 4.55 -0.06 3.92
N VAL A 75 4.85 1.21 4.17
CA VAL A 75 4.03 2.35 3.76
C VAL A 75 4.81 3.31 2.90
N VAL A 76 4.13 3.95 1.94
CA VAL A 76 4.68 5.01 1.09
C VAL A 76 4.01 6.31 1.50
N LEU A 77 4.84 7.32 1.81
CA LEU A 77 4.41 8.69 2.00
C LEU A 77 4.34 9.37 0.64
N VAL A 78 3.15 9.82 0.26
CA VAL A 78 2.90 10.47 -1.03
C VAL A 78 2.60 11.94 -0.80
N GLU A 79 3.29 12.82 -1.52
CA GLU A 79 3.04 14.26 -1.44
C GLU A 79 1.64 14.60 -1.95
N GLY A 80 0.94 15.44 -1.20
CA GLY A 80 -0.43 15.87 -1.50
C GLY A 80 -1.51 14.84 -1.14
N GLU A 81 -1.16 13.73 -0.49
CA GLU A 81 -2.12 12.77 0.08
C GLU A 81 -2.13 12.85 1.60
N GLU A 82 -3.32 12.87 2.21
CA GLU A 82 -3.48 12.88 3.67
C GLU A 82 -3.19 11.50 4.27
N ASP A 83 -3.51 10.44 3.54
CA ASP A 83 -3.33 9.05 3.96
C ASP A 83 -2.03 8.44 3.39
N VAL A 84 -1.44 7.53 4.15
CA VAL A 84 -0.29 6.73 3.70
C VAL A 84 -0.73 5.55 2.85
N VAL A 85 0.09 5.18 1.86
CA VAL A 85 -0.21 4.02 1.00
C VAL A 85 0.43 2.77 1.57
N VAL A 86 -0.37 1.82 2.05
CA VAL A 86 0.10 0.51 2.53
C VAL A 86 0.35 -0.43 1.34
N LEU A 87 1.57 -0.95 1.21
CA LEU A 87 1.96 -1.78 0.06
C LEU A 87 1.41 -3.21 0.09
N PHE A 88 1.28 -3.80 1.29
CA PHE A 88 0.83 -5.18 1.49
C PHE A 88 -0.27 -5.27 2.54
N PRO A 89 -1.46 -4.69 2.28
CA PRO A 89 -2.50 -4.58 3.29
C PRO A 89 -2.96 -5.94 3.85
N ARG A 90 -2.91 -7.03 3.07
CA ARG A 90 -3.42 -8.34 3.53
C ARG A 90 -2.35 -9.39 3.68
N LEU A 91 -1.29 -9.34 2.86
CA LEU A 91 -0.23 -10.33 2.93
C LEU A 91 0.52 -10.24 4.28
N LEU A 92 0.55 -9.06 4.89
CA LEU A 92 1.19 -8.78 6.18
C LEU A 92 2.52 -9.54 6.37
N PRO A 93 3.51 -9.34 5.48
CA PRO A 93 4.74 -10.11 5.53
C PRO A 93 5.47 -9.92 6.86
N ARG A 94 6.21 -10.94 7.30
CA ARG A 94 7.06 -10.84 8.50
C ARG A 94 8.18 -9.83 8.29
N ARG A 95 8.67 -9.26 9.39
CA ARG A 95 9.73 -8.24 9.45
C ARG A 95 10.88 -8.46 8.46
N LYS A 96 11.47 -9.66 8.42
CA LYS A 96 12.60 -9.98 7.53
C LYS A 96 12.29 -9.71 6.05
N ILE A 97 11.06 -10.01 5.61
CA ILE A 97 10.62 -9.78 4.23
C ILE A 97 10.36 -8.29 4.01
N VAL A 98 9.67 -7.63 4.95
CA VAL A 98 9.38 -6.19 4.88
C VAL A 98 10.68 -5.37 4.78
N GLU A 99 11.68 -5.69 5.59
CA GLU A 99 13.00 -5.03 5.54
C GLU A 99 13.73 -5.27 4.22
N ALA A 100 13.70 -6.50 3.69
CA ALA A 100 14.35 -6.81 2.41
C ALA A 100 13.72 -6.01 1.26
N VAL A 101 12.39 -5.95 1.22
CA VAL A 101 11.66 -5.16 0.22
C VAL A 101 11.93 -3.67 0.42
N TRP A 102 11.92 -3.17 1.65
CA TRP A 102 12.21 -1.77 1.96
C TRP A 102 13.61 -1.35 1.47
N ARG A 103 14.65 -2.15 1.74
CA ARG A 103 16.01 -1.89 1.24
C ARG A 103 16.04 -1.82 -0.28
N GLY A 104 15.40 -2.77 -0.96
CA GLY A 104 15.32 -2.78 -2.43
C GLY A 104 14.57 -1.57 -3.00
N VAL A 105 13.43 -1.21 -2.40
CA VAL A 105 12.65 -0.04 -2.82
C VAL A 105 13.46 1.24 -2.64
N ARG A 106 14.09 1.43 -1.48
CA ARG A 106 14.92 2.61 -1.20
C ARG A 106 16.09 2.71 -2.18
N GLY A 107 16.81 1.60 -2.44
CA GLY A 107 17.91 1.57 -3.40
C GLY A 107 17.46 1.82 -4.85
N CYS A 108 16.21 1.56 -5.21
CA CYS A 108 15.69 1.91 -6.54
C CYS A 108 15.17 3.35 -6.65
N LEU A 109 14.81 3.99 -5.53
CA LEU A 109 14.22 5.34 -5.53
C LEU A 109 15.22 6.44 -5.21
N PHE A 110 16.18 6.18 -4.33
CA PHE A 110 17.06 7.19 -3.74
C PHE A 110 18.55 6.96 -4.05
N GLU A 111 18.91 5.84 -4.69
CA GLU A 111 20.28 5.52 -5.13
C GLU A 111 20.35 5.38 -6.66
#